data_AF-A0A0N6ZLR0-F1
#
_entry.id   AF-A0A0N6ZLR0-F1
#
_cell.length_a   1.000
_cell.length_b   1.000
_cell.length_c   1.000
_cell.angle_alpha   90.00
_cell.angle_beta   90.00
_cell.angle_gamma   90.00
#
_symmetry.space_group_name_H-M   'P 1'
#
loop_
_entity.id
_entity.type
_entity.pdbx_description
1 polymer ?
#
loop_
_entity_poly.entity_id
_entity_poly.type
_entity_poly.pdbx_seq_one_letter_code
_entity_poly.pdbx_strand_id
1 'polypeptide(L)'
;MTTPQHPPFPPRRPRRGPNAEEGDGRATGHAPAAAHGAPEGRPEAGHGHGHGAEGGGQGAGGGHGHSHTHSHGPAAPVSRHLRKVIAAVLIPFAAAVVVGLAVLWPGGAPSHERTGVGFDRQTQEATVTKVVALSCQSVNASGATPTGDTSTAEGSSAVQQAKGECKRATIRVDTGDDKGRTFNEIVQPDQSRQLHEGQKVVVAYEPSAPEDLQYSVTDINRRLPLALLAGIFALAVVVVGRLRGLMALVSLAISFLLLNFFILPAILQGSNPLVVAVIGSSAIMLIALYLCHGLSARTSVAVLGTLISLLLIGVLGSLFIGWAALTGNTDDNTGLIHGLYPSIDMSGLLLAGVIIGSLGVLDDVTVTQTSAVWELHEANPTMGWRGLYRAGIRIGRDHIASVVNTLVLAYAGAALPLLLLFSIAQSGVGTVANSELVAEEIVRTLVGSIGLVASVPVTTALAALVVSADRPAPAEGAAAGTRTPARGGRGRRRKR
;
A
#
# COMPACT_ATOMS: atom_id res chain seq x y z
N MET A 1 -41.84 -36.85 32.16
CA MET A 1 -41.49 -36.05 33.35
C MET A 1 -41.22 -34.64 32.87
N THR A 2 -42.13 -33.74 33.22
CA THR A 2 -42.26 -32.35 32.75
C THR A 2 -42.13 -31.43 33.96
N THR A 3 -41.28 -30.41 33.85
CA THR A 3 -41.16 -29.26 34.78
C THR A 3 -40.55 -28.08 33.99
N PRO A 4 -40.80 -26.81 34.38
CA PRO A 4 -41.75 -25.97 33.65
C PRO A 4 -41.16 -24.66 33.08
N GLN A 5 -41.89 -24.07 32.13
CA GLN A 5 -41.65 -22.75 31.53
C GLN A 5 -41.99 -21.60 32.51
N HIS A 6 -41.15 -20.56 32.52
CA HIS A 6 -41.39 -19.29 33.21
C HIS A 6 -42.37 -18.39 32.43
N PRO A 7 -43.22 -17.59 33.11
CA PRO A 7 -44.12 -16.64 32.45
C PRO A 7 -43.43 -15.31 32.07
N PRO A 8 -43.92 -14.58 31.05
CA PRO A 8 -43.35 -13.30 30.63
C PRO A 8 -43.81 -12.12 31.50
N PHE A 9 -42.93 -11.11 31.63
CA PHE A 9 -43.17 -9.87 32.38
C PHE A 9 -44.25 -8.97 31.73
N PRO A 10 -45.07 -8.24 32.51
CA PRO A 10 -46.05 -7.28 31.99
C PRO A 10 -45.43 -5.89 31.69
N PRO A 11 -46.07 -5.07 30.82
CA PRO A 11 -45.54 -3.78 30.39
C PRO A 11 -45.70 -2.67 31.44
N ARG A 12 -44.70 -1.79 31.55
CA ARG A 12 -44.69 -0.63 32.46
C ARG A 12 -45.60 0.50 31.94
N ARG A 13 -46.53 0.96 32.79
CA ARG A 13 -47.31 2.19 32.60
C ARG A 13 -46.49 3.46 33.00
N PRO A 14 -46.80 4.64 32.43
CA PRO A 14 -46.02 5.85 32.63
C PRO A 14 -46.30 6.51 34.00
N ARG A 15 -45.24 6.97 34.67
CA ARG A 15 -45.33 7.76 35.91
C ARG A 15 -45.68 9.21 35.59
N ARG A 16 -46.70 9.74 36.27
CA ARG A 16 -47.09 11.15 36.27
C ARG A 16 -47.22 11.63 37.72
N GLY A 17 -46.70 12.84 37.98
CA GLY A 17 -47.03 13.71 39.12
C GLY A 17 -45.87 14.00 40.10
N PRO A 18 -46.01 15.01 40.99
CA PRO A 18 -46.61 16.33 40.78
C PRO A 18 -45.88 17.49 41.53
N ASN A 19 -46.42 18.72 41.35
CA ASN A 19 -46.24 20.00 42.10
C ASN A 19 -44.99 20.84 41.76
N ALA A 20 -45.05 22.08 41.25
CA ALA A 20 -45.87 23.30 41.51
C ALA A 20 -45.43 24.11 42.73
N GLU A 21 -44.77 25.25 42.47
CA GLU A 21 -44.90 26.60 43.09
C GLU A 21 -43.78 27.47 42.46
N GLU A 22 -44.04 28.47 41.60
CA GLU A 22 -44.62 29.81 41.82
C GLU A 22 -43.51 30.88 41.91
N GLY A 23 -43.55 31.89 41.03
CA GLY A 23 -42.50 32.91 40.92
C GLY A 23 -42.55 33.76 39.65
N ASP A 24 -43.67 34.46 39.50
CA ASP A 24 -43.98 35.71 38.79
C ASP A 24 -42.91 36.47 37.96
N GLY A 25 -43.33 37.11 36.86
CA GLY A 25 -42.55 38.20 36.23
C GLY A 25 -42.59 38.39 34.71
N ARG A 26 -43.79 38.67 34.15
CA ARG A 26 -44.10 39.46 32.93
C ARG A 26 -42.96 39.89 31.96
N ALA A 27 -43.13 39.47 30.69
CA ALA A 27 -43.47 40.32 29.52
C ALA A 27 -42.23 40.83 28.76
N THR A 28 -42.10 40.83 27.43
CA THR A 28 -42.97 40.94 26.24
C THR A 28 -42.22 40.18 25.10
N GLY A 29 -42.80 39.56 24.07
CA GLY A 29 -43.70 40.11 23.08
C GLY A 29 -43.16 39.79 21.67
N HIS A 30 -43.77 38.80 21.03
CA HIS A 30 -43.91 38.56 19.59
C HIS A 30 -42.72 38.45 18.60
N ALA A 31 -42.67 37.26 18.00
CA ALA A 31 -42.22 36.89 16.65
C ALA A 31 -42.94 37.70 15.52
N PRO A 32 -42.70 37.51 14.20
CA PRO A 32 -41.95 36.43 13.53
C PRO A 32 -41.14 36.80 12.25
N ALA A 33 -40.49 35.76 11.71
CA ALA A 33 -40.30 35.45 10.28
C ALA A 33 -39.20 36.12 9.42
N ALA A 34 -38.36 35.22 8.90
CA ALA A 34 -37.89 35.08 7.50
C ALA A 34 -36.69 35.92 6.97
N ALA A 35 -35.77 35.16 6.36
CA ALA A 35 -35.27 35.32 4.97
C ALA A 35 -33.76 35.62 4.76
N HIS A 36 -33.17 34.77 3.92
CA HIS A 36 -32.06 34.95 2.96
C HIS A 36 -30.64 35.37 3.41
N GLY A 37 -29.64 34.70 2.81
CA GLY A 37 -28.34 35.32 2.54
C GLY A 37 -27.15 34.36 2.51
N ALA A 38 -26.69 33.97 1.32
CA ALA A 38 -25.35 33.43 1.07
C ALA A 38 -24.27 34.52 1.25
N PRO A 39 -22.97 34.16 1.21
CA PRO A 39 -21.98 35.08 0.63
C PRO A 39 -21.06 34.43 -0.41
N GLU A 40 -21.09 34.96 -1.64
CA GLU A 40 -19.92 35.18 -2.51
C GLU A 40 -19.13 36.36 -1.91
N GLY A 41 -17.79 36.44 -1.87
CA GLY A 41 -16.85 36.35 -2.98
C GLY A 41 -16.80 37.69 -3.74
N ARG A 42 -15.72 38.50 -3.61
CA ARG A 42 -15.29 39.54 -4.57
C ARG A 42 -14.02 40.34 -4.13
N PRO A 43 -13.36 41.13 -5.02
CA PRO A 43 -11.93 41.02 -5.35
C PRO A 43 -11.21 42.40 -5.40
N GLU A 44 -10.30 42.60 -6.37
CA GLU A 44 -9.59 43.84 -6.83
C GLU A 44 -8.12 43.96 -6.37
N ALA A 45 -7.17 44.48 -7.16
CA ALA A 45 -7.27 45.48 -8.23
C ALA A 45 -6.11 45.38 -9.24
N GLY A 46 -6.33 45.93 -10.44
CA GLY A 46 -5.29 46.31 -11.39
C GLY A 46 -5.58 47.68 -12.01
N HIS A 47 -4.52 48.45 -12.29
CA HIS A 47 -4.41 49.64 -13.16
C HIS A 47 -2.90 49.81 -13.46
N GLY A 48 -2.36 50.25 -14.60
CA GLY A 48 -2.87 50.86 -15.83
C GLY A 48 -1.92 52.00 -16.30
N HIS A 49 -1.62 52.06 -17.61
CA HIS A 49 -0.89 53.10 -18.41
C HIS A 49 0.65 52.99 -18.55
N GLY A 50 1.30 53.23 -19.70
CA GLY A 50 0.90 53.63 -21.07
C GLY A 50 2.13 53.99 -21.95
N HIS A 51 1.97 53.91 -23.30
CA HIS A 51 2.81 54.46 -24.42
C HIS A 51 4.27 53.99 -24.55
N GLY A 52 4.93 53.78 -25.70
CA GLY A 52 4.70 53.95 -27.14
C GLY A 52 6.08 54.00 -27.86
N ALA A 53 6.11 53.71 -29.17
CA ALA A 53 7.15 54.01 -30.19
C ALA A 53 8.26 52.97 -30.53
N GLU A 54 8.52 52.96 -31.84
CA GLU A 54 9.33 52.08 -32.68
C GLU A 54 10.86 52.26 -32.54
N GLY A 55 11.62 51.26 -33.00
CA GLY A 55 13.05 51.39 -33.26
C GLY A 55 13.68 50.08 -33.74
N GLY A 56 13.94 49.97 -35.04
CA GLY A 56 14.67 48.85 -35.64
C GLY A 56 16.17 48.87 -35.30
N GLY A 57 16.79 47.69 -35.29
CA GLY A 57 18.23 47.52 -35.13
C GLY A 57 18.64 46.06 -35.32
N GLN A 58 19.17 45.75 -36.51
CA GLN A 58 19.88 44.50 -36.80
C GLN A 58 21.17 44.43 -35.97
N GLY A 59 21.41 43.30 -35.33
CA GLY A 59 22.66 43.02 -34.62
C GLY A 59 22.86 41.51 -34.50
N ALA A 60 23.65 40.96 -35.42
CA ALA A 60 24.13 39.59 -35.35
C ALA A 60 25.07 39.44 -34.14
N GLY A 61 24.79 38.46 -33.29
CA GLY A 61 25.64 38.07 -32.16
C GLY A 61 25.48 36.58 -31.89
N GLY A 62 26.39 35.78 -32.45
CA GLY A 62 26.55 34.39 -32.06
C GLY A 62 27.09 34.31 -30.64
N GLY A 63 26.46 33.47 -29.80
CA GLY A 63 26.87 33.21 -28.44
C GLY A 63 26.38 31.84 -28.01
N HIS A 64 27.33 30.92 -27.79
CA HIS A 64 27.15 29.50 -27.57
C HIS A 64 26.21 29.17 -26.38
N GLY A 65 25.16 28.39 -26.65
CA GLY A 65 24.42 27.69 -25.62
C GLY A 65 25.20 26.47 -25.15
N HIS A 66 25.85 26.56 -23.99
CA HIS A 66 26.40 25.39 -23.31
C HIS A 66 25.27 24.61 -22.65
N SER A 67 24.80 23.55 -23.30
CA SER A 67 23.98 22.52 -22.66
C SER A 67 24.87 21.67 -21.77
N HIS A 68 24.82 21.88 -20.45
CA HIS A 68 25.40 20.95 -19.50
C HIS A 68 24.49 19.74 -19.38
N THR A 69 24.84 18.66 -20.10
CA THR A 69 24.31 17.33 -19.83
C THR A 69 24.97 16.81 -18.55
N HIS A 70 24.22 16.80 -17.44
CA HIS A 70 24.61 16.05 -16.25
C HIS A 70 24.50 14.56 -16.54
N SER A 71 25.55 13.98 -17.13
CA SER A 71 25.72 12.53 -17.16
C SER A 71 26.02 12.07 -15.74
N HIS A 72 25.11 11.30 -15.14
CA HIS A 72 25.42 10.52 -13.94
C HIS A 72 26.52 9.50 -14.29
N GLY A 73 27.77 9.87 -14.07
CA GLY A 73 28.88 8.92 -14.06
C GLY A 73 28.70 7.93 -12.90
N PRO A 74 29.24 6.70 -13.00
CA PRO A 74 29.24 5.78 -11.88
C PRO A 74 29.98 6.42 -10.69
N ALA A 75 29.40 6.30 -9.49
CA ALA A 75 29.96 6.83 -8.25
C ALA A 75 31.45 6.47 -8.11
N ALA A 76 32.24 7.38 -7.54
CA ALA A 76 33.67 7.17 -7.32
C ALA A 76 33.91 5.82 -6.61
N PRO A 77 34.93 5.04 -7.05
CA PRO A 77 35.07 3.65 -6.64
C PRO A 77 35.51 3.54 -5.18
N VAL A 78 34.56 3.16 -4.32
CA VAL A 78 34.78 2.76 -2.92
C VAL A 78 35.98 1.81 -2.77
N SER A 79 36.79 2.03 -1.75
CA SER A 79 38.02 1.28 -1.46
C SER A 79 37.80 -0.22 -1.55
N ARG A 80 38.79 -0.93 -2.12
CA ARG A 80 38.71 -2.39 -2.32
C ARG A 80 38.46 -3.14 -1.01
N HIS A 81 38.94 -2.62 0.12
CA HIS A 81 38.74 -3.20 1.44
C HIS A 81 37.26 -3.16 1.86
N LEU A 82 36.63 -2.00 1.71
CA LEU A 82 35.24 -1.81 2.11
C LEU A 82 34.27 -2.61 1.21
N ARG A 83 34.57 -2.71 -0.09
CA ARG A 83 33.85 -3.61 -1.00
C ARG A 83 33.92 -5.07 -0.56
N LYS A 84 35.09 -5.52 -0.05
CA LYS A 84 35.25 -6.87 0.51
C LYS A 84 34.44 -7.05 1.79
N VAL A 85 34.39 -6.06 2.69
CA VAL A 85 33.60 -6.14 3.93
C VAL A 85 32.11 -6.24 3.62
N ILE A 86 31.60 -5.38 2.73
CA ILE A 86 30.20 -5.42 2.29
C ILE A 86 29.88 -6.79 1.65
N ALA A 87 30.75 -7.27 0.77
CA ALA A 87 30.59 -8.58 0.14
C ALA A 87 30.63 -9.73 1.16
N ALA A 88 31.46 -9.64 2.20
CA ALA A 88 31.57 -10.65 3.25
C ALA A 88 30.29 -10.78 4.10
N VAL A 89 29.43 -9.76 4.13
CA VAL A 89 28.13 -9.82 4.79
C VAL A 89 27.03 -10.23 3.81
N LEU A 90 27.01 -9.61 2.63
CA LEU A 90 25.91 -9.79 1.67
C LEU A 90 25.97 -11.10 0.89
N ILE A 91 27.16 -11.66 0.63
CA ILE A 91 27.27 -12.95 -0.06
C ILE A 91 26.71 -14.10 0.82
N PRO A 92 27.11 -14.25 2.10
CA PRO A 92 26.50 -15.26 2.96
C PRO A 92 25.00 -15.07 3.13
N PHE A 93 24.54 -13.82 3.24
CA PHE A 93 23.11 -13.53 3.33
C PHE A 93 22.36 -13.92 2.05
N ALA A 94 22.83 -13.51 0.88
CA ALA A 94 22.22 -13.89 -0.39
C ALA A 94 22.26 -15.41 -0.60
N ALA A 95 23.35 -16.08 -0.19
CA ALA A 95 23.43 -17.53 -0.21
C ALA A 95 22.39 -18.17 0.73
N ALA A 96 22.19 -17.64 1.94
CA ALA A 96 21.17 -18.12 2.86
C ALA A 96 19.75 -17.93 2.29
N VAL A 97 19.49 -16.82 1.59
CA VAL A 97 18.21 -16.59 0.88
C VAL A 97 18.03 -17.60 -0.25
N VAL A 98 19.05 -17.84 -1.07
CA VAL A 98 18.98 -18.84 -2.16
C VAL A 98 18.76 -20.25 -1.62
N VAL A 99 19.47 -20.62 -0.53
CA VAL A 99 19.26 -21.90 0.15
C VAL A 99 17.84 -21.98 0.72
N GLY A 100 17.35 -20.91 1.37
CA GLY A 100 15.99 -20.84 1.88
C GLY A 100 14.95 -21.00 0.77
N LEU A 101 15.14 -20.32 -0.36
CA LEU A 101 14.28 -20.47 -1.54
C LEU A 101 14.30 -21.91 -2.04
N ALA A 102 15.46 -22.56 -2.12
CA ALA A 102 15.59 -23.93 -2.60
C ALA A 102 14.97 -24.96 -1.64
N VAL A 103 15.17 -24.78 -0.33
CA VAL A 103 14.67 -25.69 0.72
C VAL A 103 13.16 -25.55 0.90
N LEU A 104 12.64 -24.32 0.82
CA LEU A 104 11.22 -24.02 0.97
C LEU A 104 10.49 -23.93 -0.36
N TRP A 105 11.13 -24.28 -1.48
CA TRP A 105 10.52 -24.15 -2.80
C TRP A 105 9.30 -25.07 -2.86
N PRO A 106 8.10 -24.54 -3.16
CA PRO A 106 6.91 -25.36 -3.19
C PRO A 106 6.97 -26.31 -4.40
N GLY A 107 6.70 -27.59 -4.16
CA GLY A 107 6.63 -28.62 -5.22
C GLY A 107 5.45 -28.48 -6.20
N GLY A 108 4.78 -27.32 -6.23
CA GLY A 108 3.49 -27.08 -6.88
C GLY A 108 2.32 -27.08 -5.90
N ALA A 109 1.29 -26.25 -6.13
CA ALA A 109 0.10 -26.27 -5.28
C ALA A 109 -0.52 -27.68 -5.28
N PRO A 110 -0.86 -28.28 -4.12
CA PRO A 110 -1.55 -29.56 -4.09
C PRO A 110 -2.79 -29.50 -4.97
N SER A 111 -2.98 -30.51 -5.83
CA SER A 111 -4.26 -30.65 -6.52
C SER A 111 -5.33 -30.94 -5.46
N HIS A 112 -6.24 -30.01 -5.24
CA HIS A 112 -7.44 -30.25 -4.47
C HIS A 112 -8.59 -30.53 -5.44
N GLU A 113 -9.43 -31.51 -5.10
CA GLU A 113 -10.71 -31.64 -5.78
C GLU A 113 -11.50 -30.37 -5.52
N ARG A 114 -11.97 -29.74 -6.60
CA ARG A 114 -12.76 -28.53 -6.48
C ARG A 114 -14.02 -28.86 -5.70
N THR A 115 -14.18 -28.18 -4.58
CA THR A 115 -15.31 -28.30 -3.66
C THR A 115 -16.60 -27.77 -4.26
N GLY A 116 -16.55 -27.01 -5.38
CA GLY A 116 -17.72 -26.44 -6.03
C GLY A 116 -18.37 -25.30 -5.23
N VAL A 117 -17.75 -24.83 -4.16
CA VAL A 117 -18.29 -23.79 -3.28
C VAL A 117 -17.41 -22.54 -3.27
N GLY A 118 -18.03 -21.38 -3.09
CA GLY A 118 -17.30 -20.10 -2.97
C GLY A 118 -16.41 -19.81 -4.18
N PHE A 119 -15.13 -19.53 -3.90
CA PHE A 119 -14.08 -19.21 -4.88
C PHE A 119 -13.48 -20.43 -5.58
N ASP A 120 -13.81 -21.64 -5.15
CA ASP A 120 -13.30 -22.90 -5.72
C ASP A 120 -14.20 -23.44 -6.86
N ARG A 121 -15.14 -22.63 -7.33
CA ARG A 121 -15.99 -22.95 -8.48
C ARG A 121 -15.23 -22.85 -9.79
N GLN A 122 -15.60 -23.68 -10.77
CA GLN A 122 -15.12 -23.49 -12.13
C GLN A 122 -15.71 -22.20 -12.68
N THR A 123 -14.90 -21.37 -13.34
CA THR A 123 -15.36 -20.10 -13.91
C THR A 123 -15.12 -20.05 -15.41
N GLN A 124 -16.07 -19.44 -16.12
CA GLN A 124 -16.02 -19.23 -17.55
C GLN A 124 -16.35 -17.77 -17.89
N GLU A 125 -15.88 -17.29 -19.04
CA GLU A 125 -16.29 -16.00 -19.57
C GLU A 125 -17.63 -16.11 -20.29
N ALA A 126 -18.47 -15.09 -20.10
CA ALA A 126 -19.80 -14.99 -20.71
C ALA A 126 -20.18 -13.53 -21.01
N THR A 127 -21.23 -13.34 -21.80
CA THR A 127 -21.74 -12.02 -22.19
C THR A 127 -23.24 -11.92 -21.94
N VAL A 128 -23.67 -10.81 -21.33
CA VAL A 128 -25.08 -10.48 -21.20
C VAL A 128 -25.63 -10.07 -22.56
N THR A 129 -26.50 -10.87 -23.15
CA THR A 129 -27.04 -10.63 -24.50
C THR A 129 -28.34 -9.84 -24.51
N LYS A 130 -29.08 -9.85 -23.40
CA LYS A 130 -30.36 -9.15 -23.30
C LYS A 130 -30.69 -8.87 -21.84
N VAL A 131 -31.26 -7.71 -21.53
CA VAL A 131 -31.79 -7.39 -20.20
C VAL A 131 -33.22 -6.87 -20.34
N VAL A 132 -34.15 -7.47 -19.61
CA VAL A 132 -35.57 -7.08 -19.64
C VAL A 132 -36.05 -6.78 -18.23
N ALA A 133 -36.63 -5.59 -18.02
CA ALA A 133 -37.29 -5.24 -16.77
C ALA A 133 -38.64 -5.96 -16.66
N LEU A 134 -38.91 -6.54 -15.50
CA LEU A 134 -40.10 -7.32 -15.18
C LEU A 134 -40.49 -7.06 -13.72
N SER A 135 -41.74 -7.29 -13.33
CA SER A 135 -42.09 -7.21 -11.90
C SER A 135 -41.44 -8.36 -11.13
N CYS A 136 -40.85 -8.09 -9.97
CA CYS A 136 -40.23 -9.14 -9.14
C CYS A 136 -41.22 -10.24 -8.72
N GLN A 137 -42.51 -9.90 -8.59
CA GLN A 137 -43.59 -10.85 -8.33
C GLN A 137 -43.79 -11.84 -9.49
N SER A 138 -43.60 -11.42 -10.75
CA SER A 138 -43.80 -12.29 -11.92
C SER A 138 -42.74 -13.39 -12.08
N VAL A 139 -41.61 -13.24 -11.40
CA VAL A 139 -40.47 -14.15 -11.48
C VAL A 139 -40.24 -14.89 -10.16
N ASN A 140 -41.18 -14.80 -9.20
CA ASN A 140 -41.06 -15.37 -7.85
C ASN A 140 -39.71 -15.02 -7.18
N ALA A 141 -39.14 -13.85 -7.48
CA ALA A 141 -37.85 -13.43 -6.94
C ALA A 141 -37.95 -12.90 -5.51
N SER A 142 -39.14 -12.41 -5.14
CA SER A 142 -39.48 -12.06 -3.76
C SER A 142 -39.75 -13.32 -2.95
N GLY A 143 -38.91 -13.58 -1.95
CA GLY A 143 -39.23 -14.51 -0.87
C GLY A 143 -40.56 -14.14 -0.20
N ALA A 144 -41.12 -15.06 0.60
CA ALA A 144 -42.44 -14.95 1.21
C ALA A 144 -42.77 -13.53 1.73
N THR A 145 -44.02 -13.12 1.52
CA THR A 145 -44.59 -11.82 1.91
C THR A 145 -44.09 -11.41 3.31
N PRO A 146 -43.53 -10.19 3.50
CA PRO A 146 -42.98 -9.79 4.79
C PRO A 146 -44.08 -9.87 5.86
N THR A 147 -43.96 -10.85 6.76
CA THR A 147 -44.87 -11.05 7.91
C THR A 147 -44.37 -10.35 9.18
N GLY A 148 -43.30 -9.57 9.08
CA GLY A 148 -42.62 -8.90 10.19
C GLY A 148 -42.58 -7.36 10.07
N ASP A 149 -41.90 -6.71 11.02
CA ASP A 149 -41.78 -5.26 11.11
C ASP A 149 -41.02 -4.68 9.89
N THR A 150 -41.73 -3.90 9.07
CA THR A 150 -41.20 -3.29 7.85
C THR A 150 -40.24 -2.12 8.09
N SER A 151 -40.04 -1.70 9.35
CA SER A 151 -39.09 -0.65 9.73
C SER A 151 -37.65 -1.16 9.90
N THR A 152 -37.44 -2.48 9.92
CA THR A 152 -36.11 -3.10 9.94
C THR A 152 -35.47 -3.08 8.54
N ALA A 153 -34.13 -3.19 8.47
CA ALA A 153 -33.42 -3.28 7.19
C ALA A 153 -33.97 -4.45 6.34
N GLU A 154 -34.14 -5.62 6.96
CA GLU A 154 -34.71 -6.82 6.31
C GLU A 154 -36.17 -6.60 5.85
N GLY A 155 -36.99 -5.92 6.67
CA GLY A 155 -38.37 -5.59 6.33
C GLY A 155 -38.48 -4.58 5.17
N SER A 156 -37.59 -3.59 5.12
CA SER A 156 -37.55 -2.61 4.03
C SER A 156 -37.08 -3.24 2.71
N SER A 157 -36.04 -4.09 2.73
CA SER A 157 -35.60 -4.88 1.58
C SER A 157 -36.70 -5.81 1.07
N ALA A 158 -37.44 -6.49 1.94
CA ALA A 158 -38.55 -7.36 1.55
C ALA A 158 -39.71 -6.59 0.89
N VAL A 159 -40.03 -5.39 1.36
CA VAL A 159 -41.03 -4.51 0.71
C VAL A 159 -40.55 -4.03 -0.65
N GLN A 160 -39.26 -3.74 -0.78
CA GLN A 160 -38.65 -3.27 -2.03
C GLN A 160 -38.52 -4.39 -3.06
N GLN A 161 -38.28 -5.63 -2.63
CA GLN A 161 -38.35 -6.82 -3.48
C GLN A 161 -39.79 -7.16 -3.89
N ALA A 162 -40.78 -6.95 -3.02
CA ALA A 162 -42.18 -7.22 -3.33
C ALA A 162 -42.80 -6.20 -4.31
N LYS A 163 -42.36 -4.93 -4.27
CA LYS A 163 -42.88 -3.83 -5.12
C LYS A 163 -41.92 -3.38 -6.22
N GLY A 164 -40.71 -3.93 -6.27
CA GLY A 164 -39.65 -3.49 -7.17
C GLY A 164 -39.72 -4.08 -8.57
N GLU A 165 -38.98 -3.43 -9.47
CA GLU A 165 -38.69 -3.95 -10.80
C GLU A 165 -37.43 -4.81 -10.75
N CYS A 166 -37.57 -6.08 -11.12
CA CYS A 166 -36.46 -7.00 -11.32
C CYS A 166 -36.00 -6.94 -12.77
N LYS A 167 -34.75 -7.32 -13.02
CA LYS A 167 -34.23 -7.48 -14.39
C LYS A 167 -33.97 -8.94 -14.66
N ARG A 168 -34.49 -9.47 -15.77
CA ARG A 168 -34.06 -10.76 -16.32
C ARG A 168 -32.94 -10.49 -17.33
N ALA A 169 -31.73 -10.90 -16.99
CA ALA A 169 -30.59 -10.92 -17.88
C ALA A 169 -30.51 -12.29 -18.57
N THR A 170 -30.39 -12.32 -19.89
CA THR A 170 -30.00 -13.52 -20.64
C THR A 170 -28.50 -13.47 -20.87
N ILE A 171 -27.80 -14.51 -20.44
CA ILE A 171 -26.34 -14.60 -20.48
C ILE A 171 -25.95 -15.74 -21.41
N ARG A 172 -25.01 -15.48 -22.31
CA ARG A 172 -24.42 -16.47 -23.21
C ARG A 172 -23.00 -16.79 -22.77
N VAL A 173 -22.71 -18.08 -22.60
CA VAL A 173 -21.37 -18.58 -22.28
C VAL A 173 -20.46 -18.46 -23.51
N ASP A 174 -19.29 -17.84 -23.36
CA ASP A 174 -18.39 -17.52 -24.49
C ASP A 174 -17.16 -18.44 -24.57
N THR A 175 -16.87 -19.19 -23.50
CA THR A 175 -15.70 -20.07 -23.35
C THR A 175 -16.12 -21.42 -22.77
N GLY A 176 -15.25 -22.43 -22.71
CA GLY A 176 -15.57 -23.75 -22.16
C GLY A 176 -16.37 -24.66 -23.10
N ASP A 177 -16.74 -25.84 -22.58
CA ASP A 177 -17.40 -26.90 -23.35
C ASP A 177 -18.85 -26.55 -23.73
N ASP A 178 -19.51 -25.70 -22.92
CA ASP A 178 -20.88 -25.22 -23.16
C ASP A 178 -20.93 -23.90 -23.95
N LYS A 179 -19.90 -23.59 -24.74
CA LYS A 179 -19.84 -22.34 -25.49
C LYS A 179 -21.08 -22.16 -26.38
N GLY A 180 -21.73 -21.01 -26.24
CA GLY A 180 -22.97 -20.66 -26.95
C GLY A 180 -24.25 -20.96 -26.17
N ARG A 181 -24.18 -21.76 -25.09
CA ARG A 181 -25.30 -21.99 -24.18
C ARG A 181 -25.75 -20.69 -23.54
N THR A 182 -27.07 -20.55 -23.39
CA THR A 182 -27.67 -19.38 -22.74
C THR A 182 -28.44 -19.78 -21.49
N PHE A 183 -28.35 -18.97 -20.46
CA PHE A 183 -29.17 -19.11 -19.25
C PHE A 183 -29.70 -17.74 -18.84
N ASN A 184 -30.70 -17.72 -17.95
CA ASN A 184 -31.29 -16.49 -17.44
C ASN A 184 -30.88 -16.27 -15.99
N GLU A 185 -30.58 -15.03 -15.65
CA GLU A 185 -30.35 -14.60 -14.28
C GLU A 185 -31.32 -13.48 -13.90
N ILE A 186 -31.89 -13.59 -12.71
CA ILE A 186 -32.77 -12.57 -12.16
C ILE A 186 -31.97 -11.68 -11.22
N VAL A 187 -31.86 -10.41 -11.60
CA VAL A 187 -31.19 -9.36 -10.83
C VAL A 187 -32.24 -8.56 -10.08
N GLN A 188 -32.11 -8.54 -8.75
CA GLN A 188 -33.02 -7.80 -7.87
C GLN A 188 -32.59 -6.32 -7.74
N PRO A 189 -33.50 -5.39 -7.43
CA PRO A 189 -33.18 -3.97 -7.35
C PRO A 189 -32.20 -3.62 -6.21
N ASP A 190 -32.18 -4.40 -5.13
CA ASP A 190 -31.31 -4.25 -3.97
C ASP A 190 -29.96 -4.97 -4.12
N GLN A 191 -29.78 -5.77 -5.18
CA GLN A 191 -28.49 -6.36 -5.47
C GLN A 191 -27.48 -5.30 -5.91
N SER A 192 -26.32 -5.32 -5.26
CA SER A 192 -25.19 -4.42 -5.55
C SER A 192 -24.69 -4.54 -6.99
N ARG A 193 -24.87 -5.71 -7.62
CA ARG A 193 -24.49 -5.96 -9.01
C ARG A 193 -25.68 -5.80 -9.94
N GLN A 194 -25.68 -4.69 -10.68
CA GLN A 194 -26.62 -4.45 -11.78
C GLN A 194 -25.98 -4.85 -13.11
N LEU A 195 -26.68 -5.68 -13.90
CA LEU A 195 -26.23 -6.14 -15.21
C LEU A 195 -26.79 -5.29 -16.35
N HIS A 196 -25.96 -5.08 -17.38
CA HIS A 196 -26.30 -4.31 -18.57
C HIS A 196 -26.12 -5.14 -19.84
N GLU A 197 -26.87 -4.82 -20.89
CA GLU A 197 -26.73 -5.49 -22.18
C GLU A 197 -25.34 -5.23 -22.79
N GLY A 198 -24.75 -6.28 -23.38
CA GLY A 198 -23.38 -6.26 -23.91
C GLY A 198 -22.28 -6.38 -22.85
N GLN A 199 -22.62 -6.45 -21.56
CA GLN A 199 -21.64 -6.55 -20.49
C GLN A 199 -20.97 -7.93 -20.48
N LYS A 200 -19.65 -7.93 -20.39
CA LYS A 200 -18.87 -9.16 -20.17
C LYS A 200 -18.87 -9.52 -18.69
N VAL A 201 -19.18 -10.78 -18.39
CA VAL A 201 -19.31 -11.32 -17.04
C VAL A 201 -18.48 -12.58 -16.88
N VAL A 202 -18.25 -12.97 -15.63
CA VAL A 202 -17.66 -14.24 -15.22
C VAL A 202 -18.77 -15.06 -14.60
N VAL A 203 -18.93 -16.28 -15.06
CA VAL A 203 -19.95 -17.21 -14.58
C VAL A 203 -19.29 -18.37 -13.87
N ALA A 204 -19.84 -18.79 -12.74
CA ALA A 204 -19.49 -20.07 -12.14
C ALA A 204 -20.24 -21.19 -12.85
N TYR A 205 -19.59 -22.34 -12.97
CA TYR A 205 -20.12 -23.58 -13.49
C TYR A 205 -20.11 -24.66 -12.41
N GLU A 206 -21.28 -25.27 -12.18
CA GLU A 206 -21.46 -26.41 -11.27
C GLU A 206 -22.02 -27.60 -12.06
N PRO A 207 -21.19 -28.56 -12.48
CA PRO A 207 -21.61 -29.68 -13.34
C PRO A 207 -22.63 -30.60 -12.66
N SER A 208 -22.63 -30.67 -11.32
CA SER A 208 -23.55 -31.53 -10.57
C SER A 208 -24.95 -30.93 -10.38
N ALA A 209 -25.14 -29.65 -10.71
CA ALA A 209 -26.43 -28.99 -10.58
C ALA A 209 -27.40 -29.38 -11.72
N PRO A 210 -28.73 -29.28 -11.49
CA PRO A 210 -29.72 -29.37 -12.56
C PRO A 210 -29.40 -28.38 -13.69
N GLU A 211 -29.70 -28.75 -14.94
CA GLU A 211 -29.30 -27.99 -16.14
C GLU A 211 -29.58 -26.48 -16.02
N ASP A 212 -30.75 -26.10 -15.51
CA ASP A 212 -31.14 -24.69 -15.36
C ASP A 212 -30.34 -23.90 -14.31
N LEU A 213 -29.61 -24.58 -13.42
CA LEU A 213 -28.86 -24.01 -12.31
C LEU A 213 -27.34 -24.23 -12.41
N GLN A 214 -26.87 -24.84 -13.50
CA GLN A 214 -25.44 -25.12 -13.70
C GLN A 214 -24.59 -23.86 -13.85
N TYR A 215 -25.20 -22.73 -14.23
CA TYR A 215 -24.52 -21.45 -14.39
C TYR A 215 -25.12 -20.36 -13.51
N SER A 216 -24.25 -19.54 -12.94
CA SER A 216 -24.63 -18.30 -12.25
C SER A 216 -23.54 -17.24 -12.42
N VAL A 217 -23.91 -15.97 -12.53
CA VAL A 217 -22.98 -14.86 -12.68
C VAL A 217 -22.28 -14.57 -11.35
N THR A 218 -20.97 -14.81 -11.29
CA THR A 218 -20.16 -14.61 -10.09
C THR A 218 -19.35 -13.33 -10.11
N ASP A 219 -19.00 -12.77 -11.26
CA ASP A 219 -18.39 -11.44 -11.34
C ASP A 219 -18.56 -10.74 -12.71
N ILE A 220 -18.05 -9.51 -12.82
CA ILE A 220 -17.93 -8.74 -14.05
C ILE A 220 -16.51 -8.90 -14.60
N ASN A 221 -16.38 -9.06 -15.92
CA ASN A 221 -15.06 -9.14 -16.55
C ASN A 221 -14.42 -7.74 -16.63
N ARG A 222 -13.41 -7.49 -15.80
CA ARG A 222 -12.67 -6.23 -15.74
C ARG A 222 -11.30 -6.30 -16.45
N ARG A 223 -11.04 -7.34 -17.26
CA ARG A 223 -9.72 -7.55 -17.90
C ARG A 223 -9.27 -6.34 -18.72
N LEU A 224 -10.14 -5.81 -19.56
CA LEU A 224 -9.83 -4.67 -20.42
C LEU A 224 -9.57 -3.35 -19.65
N PRO A 225 -10.47 -2.85 -18.77
CA PRO A 225 -10.21 -1.61 -18.05
C PRO A 225 -8.99 -1.71 -17.13
N LEU A 226 -8.75 -2.87 -16.50
CA LEU A 226 -7.56 -3.07 -15.67
C LEU A 226 -6.28 -3.14 -16.50
N ALA A 227 -6.30 -3.82 -17.66
CA ALA A 227 -5.15 -3.87 -18.56
C ALA A 227 -4.83 -2.48 -19.14
N LEU A 228 -5.85 -1.68 -19.46
CA LEU A 228 -5.67 -0.31 -19.93
C LEU A 228 -5.04 0.57 -18.84
N LEU A 229 -5.54 0.50 -17.60
CA LEU A 229 -4.96 1.25 -16.48
C LEU A 229 -3.51 0.82 -16.21
N ALA A 230 -3.23 -0.48 -16.21
CA ALA A 230 -1.88 -1.02 -16.08
C ALA A 230 -0.94 -0.54 -17.20
N GLY A 231 -1.44 -0.47 -18.44
CA GLY A 231 -0.71 0.07 -19.58
C GLY A 231 -0.39 1.55 -19.45
N ILE A 232 -1.35 2.36 -19.01
CA ILE A 232 -1.15 3.80 -18.74
C ILE A 232 -0.10 4.00 -17.63
N PHE A 233 -0.21 3.25 -16.54
CA PHE A 233 0.75 3.28 -15.45
C PHE A 233 2.16 2.91 -15.92
N ALA A 234 2.30 1.79 -16.65
CA ALA A 234 3.57 1.35 -17.20
C ALA A 234 4.19 2.40 -18.14
N LEU A 235 3.37 3.01 -19.01
CA LEU A 235 3.81 4.07 -19.91
C LEU A 235 4.33 5.28 -19.13
N ALA A 236 3.59 5.75 -18.11
CA ALA A 236 4.01 6.88 -17.30
C ALA A 236 5.35 6.61 -16.59
N VAL A 237 5.50 5.42 -16.00
CA VAL A 237 6.75 5.01 -15.33
C VAL A 237 7.93 4.95 -16.31
N VAL A 238 7.74 4.40 -17.51
CA VAL A 238 8.81 4.32 -18.52
C VAL A 238 9.13 5.69 -19.11
N VAL A 239 8.15 6.56 -19.32
CA VAL A 239 8.38 7.93 -19.83
C VAL A 239 9.19 8.75 -18.84
N VAL A 240 8.86 8.70 -17.54
CA VAL A 240 9.55 9.46 -16.51
C VAL A 240 10.89 8.81 -16.12
N GLY A 241 10.89 7.50 -15.88
CA GLY A 241 12.03 6.75 -15.37
C GLY A 241 12.96 6.18 -16.46
N ARG A 242 12.58 6.22 -17.74
CA ARG A 242 13.33 5.64 -18.87
C ARG A 242 13.66 4.15 -18.62
N LEU A 243 14.91 3.74 -18.88
CA LEU A 243 15.38 2.38 -18.62
C LEU A 243 15.25 1.99 -17.15
N ARG A 244 15.43 2.93 -16.20
CA ARG A 244 15.23 2.65 -14.78
C ARG A 244 13.76 2.39 -14.46
N GLY A 245 12.86 3.13 -15.12
CA GLY A 245 11.41 2.89 -15.07
C GLY A 245 11.04 1.50 -15.58
N LEU A 246 11.63 1.07 -16.70
CA LEU A 246 11.43 -0.30 -17.21
C LEU A 246 11.93 -1.37 -16.21
N MET A 247 13.13 -1.18 -15.63
CA MET A 247 13.67 -2.10 -14.63
C MET A 247 12.80 -2.16 -13.38
N ALA A 248 12.19 -1.04 -12.96
CA ALA A 248 11.23 -1.03 -11.86
C ALA A 248 9.97 -1.86 -12.17
N LEU A 249 9.44 -1.81 -13.40
CA LEU A 249 8.32 -2.65 -13.81
C LEU A 249 8.69 -4.13 -13.87
N VAL A 250 9.89 -4.47 -14.37
CA VAL A 250 10.39 -5.85 -14.37
C VAL A 250 10.57 -6.35 -12.94
N SER A 251 11.12 -5.53 -12.05
CA SER A 251 11.23 -5.83 -10.63
C SER A 251 9.86 -6.11 -10.01
N LEU A 252 8.87 -5.24 -10.26
CA LEU A 252 7.51 -5.42 -9.75
C LEU A 252 6.89 -6.74 -10.23
N ALA A 253 7.09 -7.09 -11.51
CA ALA A 253 6.65 -8.37 -12.06
C ALA A 253 7.33 -9.55 -11.36
N ILE A 254 8.65 -9.50 -11.12
CA ILE A 254 9.36 -10.56 -10.41
C ILE A 254 8.87 -10.68 -8.95
N SER A 255 8.61 -9.55 -8.28
CA SER A 255 8.03 -9.56 -6.92
C SER A 255 6.69 -10.26 -6.89
N PHE A 256 5.81 -9.97 -7.87
CA PHE A 256 4.52 -10.63 -8.01
C PHE A 256 4.68 -12.13 -8.29
N LEU A 257 5.64 -12.52 -9.15
CA LEU A 257 5.94 -13.92 -9.42
C LEU A 257 6.43 -14.65 -8.15
N LEU A 258 7.29 -14.04 -7.34
CA LEU A 258 7.73 -14.64 -6.07
C LEU A 258 6.58 -14.76 -5.06
N LEU A 259 5.68 -13.78 -5.00
CA LEU A 259 4.48 -13.90 -4.18
C LEU A 259 3.62 -15.10 -4.64
N ASN A 260 3.31 -15.16 -5.94
CA ASN A 260 2.39 -16.15 -6.49
C ASN A 260 2.97 -17.58 -6.58
N PHE A 261 4.25 -17.73 -6.87
CA PHE A 261 4.88 -19.04 -7.14
C PHE A 261 5.76 -19.55 -6.00
N PHE A 262 6.15 -18.70 -5.04
CA PHE A 262 6.94 -19.12 -3.88
C PHE A 262 6.18 -18.89 -2.56
N ILE A 263 5.85 -17.64 -2.21
CA ILE A 263 5.31 -17.31 -0.87
C ILE A 263 3.96 -17.98 -0.64
N LEU A 264 2.98 -17.73 -1.51
CA LEU A 264 1.62 -18.27 -1.35
C LEU A 264 1.62 -19.82 -1.35
N PRO A 265 2.21 -20.51 -2.35
CA PRO A 265 2.16 -21.96 -2.38
C PRO A 265 2.97 -22.61 -1.25
N ALA A 266 4.09 -22.03 -0.79
CA ALA A 266 4.83 -22.58 0.34
C ALA A 266 4.02 -22.52 1.65
N ILE A 267 3.27 -21.43 1.88
CA ILE A 267 2.36 -21.31 3.02
C ILE A 267 1.23 -22.34 2.93
N LEU A 268 0.62 -22.50 1.74
CA LEU A 268 -0.44 -23.49 1.52
C LEU A 268 0.02 -24.94 1.71
N GLN A 269 1.30 -25.23 1.50
CA GLN A 269 1.90 -26.53 1.79
C GLN A 269 2.25 -26.73 3.27
N GLY A 270 1.91 -25.78 4.14
CA GLY A 270 2.12 -25.87 5.59
C GLY A 270 3.49 -25.39 6.06
N SER A 271 4.27 -24.70 5.21
CA SER A 271 5.50 -24.06 5.65
C SER A 271 5.19 -22.92 6.62
N ASN A 272 6.09 -22.68 7.58
CA ASN A 272 5.94 -21.60 8.54
C ASN A 272 5.85 -20.23 7.81
N PRO A 273 4.73 -19.47 7.93
CA PRO A 273 4.53 -18.25 7.16
C PRO A 273 5.56 -17.16 7.45
N LEU A 274 6.04 -17.04 8.69
CA LEU A 274 7.08 -16.10 9.06
C LEU A 274 8.39 -16.38 8.32
N VAL A 275 8.86 -17.63 8.34
CA VAL A 275 10.11 -18.00 7.66
C VAL A 275 10.00 -17.78 6.16
N VAL A 276 8.88 -18.18 5.55
CA VAL A 276 8.60 -17.96 4.12
C VAL A 276 8.60 -16.47 3.78
N ALA A 277 7.97 -15.63 4.61
CA ALA A 277 7.93 -14.19 4.40
C ALA A 277 9.31 -13.54 4.53
N VAL A 278 10.13 -13.95 5.49
CA VAL A 278 11.51 -13.43 5.65
C VAL A 278 12.35 -13.78 4.42
N ILE A 279 12.33 -15.05 3.98
CA ILE A 279 13.09 -15.50 2.80
C ILE A 279 12.57 -14.83 1.53
N GLY A 280 11.25 -14.82 1.33
CA GLY A 280 10.59 -14.25 0.16
C GLY A 280 10.80 -12.74 0.06
N SER A 281 10.60 -12.00 1.15
CA SER A 281 10.85 -10.55 1.20
C SER A 281 12.32 -10.22 0.97
N SER A 282 13.23 -11.01 1.52
CA SER A 282 14.67 -10.84 1.29
C SER A 282 15.06 -11.09 -0.17
N ALA A 283 14.47 -12.09 -0.82
CA ALA A 283 14.67 -12.36 -2.23
C ALA A 283 14.13 -11.23 -3.11
N ILE A 284 12.91 -10.79 -2.84
CA ILE A 284 12.27 -9.65 -3.51
C ILE A 284 13.15 -8.41 -3.40
N MET A 285 13.58 -8.05 -2.18
CA MET A 285 14.45 -6.91 -1.90
C MET A 285 15.78 -6.99 -2.68
N LEU A 286 16.50 -8.12 -2.59
CA LEU A 286 17.79 -8.28 -3.26
C LEU A 286 17.65 -8.11 -4.78
N ILE A 287 16.65 -8.77 -5.39
CA ILE A 287 16.40 -8.67 -6.82
C ILE A 287 16.01 -7.24 -7.19
N ALA A 288 15.05 -6.64 -6.47
CA ALA A 288 14.52 -5.33 -6.77
C ALA A 288 15.61 -4.24 -6.69
N LEU A 289 16.35 -4.18 -5.59
CA LEU A 289 17.35 -3.15 -5.38
C LEU A 289 18.50 -3.25 -6.38
N TYR A 290 19.01 -4.46 -6.65
CA TYR A 290 20.11 -4.61 -7.60
C TYR A 290 19.70 -4.49 -9.06
N LEU A 291 18.46 -4.84 -9.41
CA LEU A 291 17.94 -4.64 -10.76
C LEU A 291 17.70 -3.16 -11.06
N CYS A 292 17.13 -2.42 -10.10
CA CYS A 292 16.78 -1.00 -10.28
C CYS A 292 17.99 -0.06 -10.14
N HIS A 293 18.91 -0.33 -9.21
CA HIS A 293 20.00 0.58 -8.86
C HIS A 293 21.39 0.06 -9.25
N GLY A 294 21.49 -1.18 -9.73
CA GLY A 294 22.75 -1.81 -10.09
C GLY A 294 23.59 -2.24 -8.89
N LEU A 295 24.64 -3.04 -9.17
CA LEU A 295 25.59 -3.51 -8.17
C LEU A 295 26.56 -2.39 -7.79
N SER A 296 26.36 -1.77 -6.63
CA SER A 296 27.23 -0.72 -6.11
C SER A 296 27.30 -0.74 -4.60
N ALA A 297 28.36 -0.17 -4.01
CA ALA A 297 28.46 0.01 -2.56
C ALA A 297 27.29 0.84 -1.99
N ARG A 298 26.77 1.78 -2.79
CA ARG A 298 25.57 2.56 -2.48
C ARG A 298 24.37 1.62 -2.31
N THR A 299 24.05 0.86 -3.34
CA THR A 299 22.93 -0.11 -3.32
C THR A 299 23.09 -1.12 -2.19
N SER A 300 24.30 -1.63 -1.97
CA SER A 300 24.57 -2.60 -0.90
C SER A 300 24.37 -2.03 0.51
N VAL A 301 24.64 -0.74 0.74
CA VAL A 301 24.33 -0.10 2.01
C VAL A 301 22.82 0.05 2.21
N ALA A 302 22.07 0.39 1.15
CA ALA A 302 20.62 0.42 1.21
C ALA A 302 20.06 -0.96 1.58
N VAL A 303 20.56 -2.04 0.96
CA VAL A 303 20.22 -3.43 1.29
C VAL A 303 20.46 -3.73 2.78
N LEU A 304 21.63 -3.38 3.32
CA LEU A 304 21.93 -3.61 4.74
C LEU A 304 21.00 -2.81 5.67
N GLY A 305 20.68 -1.58 5.30
CA GLY A 305 19.69 -0.76 6.00
C GLY A 305 18.31 -1.42 6.02
N THR A 306 17.83 -1.89 4.87
CA THR A 306 16.55 -2.59 4.75
C THR A 306 16.54 -3.85 5.61
N LEU A 307 17.62 -4.65 5.59
CA LEU A 307 17.72 -5.89 6.38
C LEU A 307 17.64 -5.65 7.88
N ILE A 308 18.33 -4.63 8.39
CA ILE A 308 18.29 -4.29 9.82
C ILE A 308 16.88 -3.82 10.20
N SER A 309 16.24 -3.01 9.36
CA SER A 309 14.86 -2.57 9.59
C SER A 309 13.84 -3.69 9.51
N LEU A 310 13.95 -4.59 8.54
CA LEU A 310 13.07 -5.77 8.45
C LEU A 310 13.25 -6.70 9.64
N LEU A 311 14.48 -6.89 10.11
CA LEU A 311 14.74 -7.66 11.33
C LEU A 311 14.05 -7.01 12.54
N LEU A 312 14.17 -5.69 12.68
CA LEU A 312 13.49 -4.94 13.75
C LEU A 312 11.97 -5.10 13.66
N ILE A 313 11.39 -4.99 12.46
CA ILE A 313 9.96 -5.18 12.21
C ILE A 313 9.53 -6.61 12.56
N GLY A 314 10.28 -7.62 12.15
CA GLY A 314 9.99 -9.01 12.46
C GLY A 314 10.01 -9.28 13.96
N VAL A 315 11.03 -8.76 14.67
CA VAL A 315 11.15 -8.88 16.14
C VAL A 315 9.98 -8.16 16.83
N LEU A 316 9.76 -6.88 16.53
CA LEU A 316 8.67 -6.11 17.14
C LEU A 316 7.29 -6.70 16.80
N GLY A 317 7.08 -7.09 15.54
CA GLY A 317 5.84 -7.73 15.09
C GLY A 317 5.56 -9.01 15.87
N SER A 318 6.54 -9.92 15.95
CA SER A 318 6.39 -11.17 16.70
C SER A 318 6.08 -10.94 18.19
N LEU A 319 6.72 -9.94 18.80
CA LEU A 319 6.49 -9.58 20.20
C LEU A 319 5.09 -9.02 20.40
N PHE A 320 4.70 -7.99 19.64
CA PHE A 320 3.42 -7.30 19.84
C PHE A 320 2.21 -8.12 19.39
N ILE A 321 2.33 -8.95 18.34
CA ILE A 321 1.27 -9.90 17.94
C ILE A 321 1.04 -10.92 19.06
N GLY A 322 2.11 -11.50 19.62
CA GLY A 322 2.00 -12.43 20.74
C GLY A 322 1.46 -11.77 22.01
N TRP A 323 1.92 -10.56 22.33
CA TRP A 323 1.54 -9.86 23.56
C TRP A 323 0.10 -9.34 23.53
N ALA A 324 -0.38 -8.92 22.36
CA ALA A 324 -1.77 -8.52 22.15
C ALA A 324 -2.71 -9.71 21.87
N ALA A 325 -2.19 -10.94 21.90
CA ALA A 325 -2.94 -12.17 21.63
C ALA A 325 -3.70 -12.13 20.28
N LEU A 326 -3.08 -11.55 19.26
CA LEU A 326 -3.67 -11.46 17.93
C LEU A 326 -3.60 -12.83 17.23
N THR A 327 -4.76 -13.38 16.91
CA THR A 327 -4.90 -14.66 16.22
C THR A 327 -4.70 -14.51 14.71
N GLY A 328 -5.02 -13.33 14.16
CA GLY A 328 -4.98 -13.06 12.72
C GLY A 328 -6.18 -13.64 11.96
N ASN A 329 -7.23 -14.09 12.68
CA ASN A 329 -8.47 -14.61 12.12
C ASN A 329 -9.59 -13.58 12.27
N THR A 330 -9.53 -12.51 11.50
CA THR A 330 -10.29 -11.27 11.75
C THR A 330 -11.35 -10.95 10.69
N ASP A 331 -11.44 -11.74 9.61
CA ASP A 331 -12.41 -11.56 8.53
C ASP A 331 -12.93 -12.90 7.96
N ASP A 332 -13.91 -12.83 7.06
CA ASP A 332 -14.51 -14.03 6.45
C ASP A 332 -13.47 -14.83 5.63
N ASN A 333 -12.48 -14.16 5.04
CA ASN A 333 -11.46 -14.81 4.23
C ASN A 333 -10.49 -15.63 5.09
N THR A 334 -10.00 -15.04 6.17
CA THR A 334 -9.15 -15.69 7.15
C THR A 334 -9.89 -16.82 7.85
N GLY A 335 -11.19 -16.65 8.14
CA GLY A 335 -12.06 -17.72 8.63
C GLY A 335 -12.19 -18.90 7.66
N LEU A 336 -12.38 -18.62 6.37
CA LEU A 336 -12.41 -19.65 5.32
C LEU A 336 -11.07 -20.37 5.17
N ILE A 337 -9.96 -19.63 5.20
CA ILE A 337 -8.60 -20.21 5.15
C ILE A 337 -8.40 -21.15 6.34
N HIS A 338 -8.76 -20.72 7.55
CA HIS A 338 -8.62 -21.55 8.75
C HIS A 338 -9.51 -22.81 8.68
N GLY A 339 -10.71 -22.70 8.11
CA GLY A 339 -11.62 -23.83 7.91
C GLY A 339 -11.13 -24.84 6.85
N LEU A 340 -10.56 -24.36 5.74
CA LEU A 340 -10.08 -25.21 4.64
C LEU A 340 -8.66 -25.73 4.86
N TYR A 341 -7.82 -24.96 5.55
CA TYR A 341 -6.41 -25.23 5.82
C TYR A 341 -6.07 -25.00 7.30
N PRO A 342 -6.59 -25.85 8.21
CA PRO A 342 -6.45 -25.63 9.67
C PRO A 342 -5.01 -25.74 10.19
N SER A 343 -4.08 -26.27 9.39
CA SER A 343 -2.65 -26.35 9.73
C SER A 343 -1.88 -25.04 9.51
N ILE A 344 -2.48 -24.04 8.84
CA ILE A 344 -1.84 -22.75 8.62
C ILE A 344 -1.89 -21.92 9.91
N ASP A 345 -0.73 -21.46 10.36
CA ASP A 345 -0.60 -20.51 11.46
C ASP A 345 -1.05 -19.10 11.02
N MET A 346 -2.27 -18.74 11.42
CA MET A 346 -2.90 -17.45 11.08
C MET A 346 -2.14 -16.25 11.69
N SER A 347 -1.58 -16.42 12.89
CA SER A 347 -0.79 -15.37 13.54
C SER A 347 0.54 -15.14 12.82
N GLY A 348 1.15 -16.24 12.33
CA GLY A 348 2.30 -16.20 11.44
C GLY A 348 1.97 -15.56 10.09
N LEU A 349 0.79 -15.81 9.53
CA LEU A 349 0.32 -15.19 8.28
C LEU A 349 0.13 -13.68 8.44
N LEU A 350 -0.41 -13.24 9.57
CA LEU A 350 -0.45 -11.82 9.94
C LEU A 350 0.96 -11.21 9.96
N LEU A 351 1.90 -11.84 10.67
CA LEU A 351 3.28 -11.34 10.74
C LEU A 351 3.96 -11.32 9.36
N ALA A 352 3.71 -12.32 8.52
CA ALA A 352 4.15 -12.34 7.13
C ALA A 352 3.62 -11.13 6.35
N GLY A 353 2.34 -10.80 6.50
CA GLY A 353 1.72 -9.60 5.92
C GLY A 353 2.39 -8.30 6.40
N VAL A 354 2.73 -8.18 7.69
CA VAL A 354 3.46 -7.03 8.24
C VAL A 354 4.84 -6.87 7.57
N ILE A 355 5.60 -7.96 7.44
CA ILE A 355 6.95 -7.94 6.85
C ILE A 355 6.90 -7.58 5.36
N ILE A 356 6.06 -8.27 4.59
CA ILE A 356 5.91 -8.07 3.14
C ILE A 356 5.38 -6.66 2.85
N GLY A 357 4.37 -6.21 3.59
CA GLY A 357 3.80 -4.87 3.44
C GLY A 357 4.79 -3.75 3.77
N SER A 358 5.68 -3.97 4.75
CA SER A 358 6.69 -2.99 5.15
C SER A 358 7.87 -2.90 4.18
N LEU A 359 8.22 -4.00 3.50
CA LEU A 359 9.36 -4.04 2.58
C LEU A 359 9.32 -2.94 1.52
N GLY A 360 8.16 -2.77 0.86
CA GLY A 360 8.04 -1.82 -0.25
C GLY A 360 8.33 -0.36 0.15
N VAL A 361 7.94 0.02 1.37
CA VAL A 361 8.20 1.36 1.91
C VAL A 361 9.66 1.49 2.36
N LEU A 362 10.22 0.42 2.94
CA LEU A 362 11.61 0.42 3.40
C LEU A 362 12.59 0.58 2.25
N ASP A 363 12.36 -0.08 1.11
CA ASP A 363 13.25 0.00 -0.05
C ASP A 363 13.36 1.43 -0.59
N ASP A 364 12.27 2.18 -0.64
CA ASP A 364 12.29 3.60 -1.04
C ASP A 364 13.10 4.45 -0.06
N VAL A 365 12.85 4.27 1.25
CA VAL A 365 13.54 5.07 2.28
C VAL A 365 15.03 4.77 2.33
N THR A 366 15.44 3.51 2.32
CA THR A 366 16.87 3.17 2.45
C THR A 366 17.66 3.61 1.22
N VAL A 367 17.11 3.44 0.02
CA VAL A 367 17.72 3.92 -1.23
C VAL A 367 17.83 5.44 -1.26
N THR A 368 16.75 6.14 -0.91
CA THR A 368 16.73 7.61 -0.91
C THR A 368 17.70 8.18 0.12
N GLN A 369 17.72 7.62 1.35
CA GLN A 369 18.65 8.06 2.39
C GLN A 369 20.11 7.80 2.01
N THR A 370 20.40 6.61 1.50
CA THR A 370 21.73 6.27 1.00
C THR A 370 22.14 7.24 -0.11
N SER A 371 21.27 7.49 -1.08
CA SER A 371 21.56 8.41 -2.19
C SER A 371 21.84 9.84 -1.70
N ALA A 372 21.02 10.36 -0.79
CA ALA A 372 21.24 11.68 -0.17
C ALA A 372 22.61 11.79 0.52
N VAL A 373 23.04 10.77 1.27
CA VAL A 373 24.36 10.78 1.93
C VAL A 373 25.51 10.75 0.92
N TRP A 374 25.36 9.99 -0.18
CA TRP A 374 26.35 9.98 -1.26
C TRP A 374 26.45 11.33 -1.96
N GLU A 375 25.33 11.96 -2.29
CA GLU A 375 25.30 13.30 -2.90
C GLU A 375 25.91 14.36 -1.98
N LEU A 376 25.65 14.29 -0.66
CA LEU A 376 26.27 15.17 0.33
C LEU A 376 27.80 15.00 0.39
N HIS A 377 28.29 13.78 0.24
CA HIS A 377 29.73 13.50 0.20
C HIS A 377 30.36 13.97 -1.11
N GLU A 378 29.70 13.75 -2.25
CA GLU A 378 30.17 14.23 -3.56
C GLU A 378 30.21 15.77 -3.59
N ALA A 379 29.24 16.45 -2.96
CA ALA A 379 29.22 17.90 -2.84
C ALA A 379 30.30 18.46 -1.89
N ASN A 380 30.67 17.73 -0.83
CA ASN A 380 31.77 18.10 0.06
C ASN A 380 32.58 16.88 0.52
N PRO A 381 33.59 16.47 -0.26
CA PRO A 381 34.40 15.28 0.05
C PRO A 381 35.20 15.39 1.36
N THR A 382 35.45 16.62 1.83
CA THR A 382 36.17 16.87 3.09
C THR A 382 35.31 16.65 4.32
N MET A 383 33.98 16.55 4.17
CA MET A 383 33.04 16.34 5.27
C MET A 383 33.28 14.98 5.93
N GLY A 384 33.41 14.97 7.26
CA GLY A 384 33.57 13.74 8.04
C GLY A 384 32.26 12.96 8.19
N TRP A 385 32.36 11.68 8.55
CA TRP A 385 31.19 10.82 8.77
C TRP A 385 30.17 11.43 9.75
N ARG A 386 30.63 12.14 10.79
CA ARG A 386 29.74 12.84 11.73
C ARG A 386 28.98 13.99 11.08
N GLY A 387 29.64 14.71 10.17
CA GLY A 387 29.03 15.80 9.40
C GLY A 387 27.98 15.25 8.43
N LEU A 388 28.35 14.21 7.68
CA LEU A 388 27.46 13.50 6.76
C LEU A 388 26.25 12.92 7.49
N TYR A 389 26.46 12.29 8.64
CA TYR A 389 25.37 11.75 9.47
C TYR A 389 24.42 12.85 9.93
N ARG A 390 24.93 13.95 10.50
CA ARG A 390 24.07 15.07 10.96
C ARG A 390 23.31 15.71 9.80
N ALA A 391 23.92 15.83 8.64
CA ALA A 391 23.28 16.40 7.46
C ALA A 391 22.22 15.45 6.89
N GLY A 392 22.55 14.17 6.70
CA GLY A 392 21.63 13.13 6.24
C GLY A 392 20.43 12.96 7.16
N ILE A 393 20.64 12.92 8.48
CA ILE A 393 19.54 12.84 9.47
C ILE A 393 18.57 14.02 9.37
N ARG A 394 19.04 15.24 9.05
CA ARG A 394 18.13 16.38 8.87
C ARG A 394 17.20 16.15 7.67
N ILE A 395 17.76 15.71 6.55
CA ILE A 395 16.98 15.36 5.34
C ILE A 395 16.01 14.21 5.66
N GLY A 396 16.53 13.16 6.31
CA GLY A 396 15.74 11.99 6.67
C GLY A 396 14.58 12.29 7.62
N ARG A 397 14.74 13.23 8.56
CA ARG A 397 13.66 13.63 9.48
C ARG A 397 12.48 14.25 8.74
N ASP A 398 12.76 15.11 7.76
CA ASP A 398 11.71 15.75 6.95
C ASP A 398 10.98 14.69 6.11
N HIS A 399 11.72 13.69 5.59
CA HIS A 399 11.13 12.57 4.86
C HIS A 399 10.25 11.67 5.75
N ILE A 400 10.71 11.33 6.96
CA ILE A 400 9.96 10.49 7.92
C ILE A 400 8.58 11.07 8.19
N ALA A 401 8.52 12.37 8.48
CA ALA A 401 7.25 13.02 8.82
C ALA A 401 6.22 12.87 7.69
N SER A 402 6.68 13.02 6.43
CA SER A 402 5.82 12.84 5.27
C SER A 402 5.40 11.38 5.09
N VAL A 403 6.34 10.42 5.14
CA VAL A 403 6.05 9.01 4.85
C VAL A 403 5.14 8.40 5.91
N VAL A 404 5.36 8.69 7.19
CA VAL A 404 4.48 8.18 8.28
C VAL A 404 3.04 8.64 8.07
N ASN A 405 2.83 9.92 7.74
CA ASN A 405 1.48 10.43 7.47
C ASN A 405 0.86 9.75 6.24
N THR A 406 1.62 9.57 5.16
CA THR A 406 1.15 8.87 3.96
C THR A 406 0.72 7.44 4.26
N LEU A 407 1.50 6.69 5.06
CA LEU A 407 1.14 5.33 5.43
C LEU A 407 -0.12 5.29 6.27
N VAL A 408 -0.20 6.10 7.33
CA VAL A 408 -1.38 6.14 8.21
C VAL A 408 -2.64 6.48 7.40
N LEU A 409 -2.58 7.46 6.50
CA LEU A 409 -3.72 7.82 5.66
C LEU A 409 -4.08 6.73 4.64
N ALA A 410 -3.09 6.01 4.09
CA ALA A 410 -3.34 4.90 3.17
C ALA A 410 -4.07 3.74 3.88
N TYR A 411 -3.60 3.33 5.06
CA TYR A 411 -4.23 2.28 5.86
C TYR A 411 -5.61 2.71 6.39
N ALA A 412 -5.74 3.94 6.90
CA ALA A 412 -7.03 4.48 7.31
C ALA A 412 -8.03 4.55 6.14
N GLY A 413 -7.55 4.92 4.95
CA GLY A 413 -8.31 4.92 3.71
C GLY A 413 -8.83 3.51 3.34
N ALA A 414 -7.98 2.49 3.46
CA ALA A 414 -8.38 1.10 3.22
C ALA A 414 -9.38 0.59 4.27
N ALA A 415 -9.29 1.07 5.51
CA ALA A 415 -10.18 0.70 6.62
C ALA A 415 -11.51 1.49 6.67
N LEU A 416 -11.77 2.41 5.72
CA LEU A 416 -12.97 3.26 5.74
C LEU A 416 -14.31 2.51 5.85
N PRO A 417 -14.55 1.40 5.13
CA PRO A 417 -15.82 0.67 5.24
C PRO A 417 -16.07 0.14 6.66
N LEU A 418 -15.00 -0.29 7.33
CA LEU A 418 -15.04 -0.79 8.70
C LEU A 418 -15.25 0.36 9.71
N LEU A 419 -14.55 1.48 9.52
CA LEU A 419 -14.78 2.68 10.34
C LEU A 419 -16.23 3.17 10.22
N LEU A 420 -16.81 3.09 9.02
CA LEU A 420 -18.22 3.41 8.79
C LEU A 420 -19.16 2.43 9.50
N LEU A 421 -18.87 1.12 9.45
CA LEU A 421 -19.67 0.10 10.15
C LEU A 421 -19.73 0.37 11.65
N PHE A 422 -18.60 0.70 12.27
CA PHE A 422 -18.56 1.05 13.70
C PHE A 422 -19.24 2.37 14.03
N SER A 423 -19.18 3.35 13.11
CA SER A 423 -19.92 4.61 13.22
C SER A 423 -21.43 4.36 13.22
N ILE A 424 -21.93 3.50 12.31
CA ILE A 424 -23.34 3.10 12.24
C ILE A 424 -23.75 2.34 13.52
N ALA A 425 -22.89 1.44 14.00
CA ALA A 425 -23.12 0.68 15.23
C ALA A 425 -23.00 1.53 16.51
N GLN A 426 -22.75 2.83 16.41
CA GLN A 426 -22.54 3.76 17.53
C GLN A 426 -21.54 3.25 18.56
N SER A 427 -20.52 2.53 18.11
CA SER A 427 -19.50 1.94 18.98
C SER A 427 -18.52 3.00 19.47
N GLY A 428 -18.17 2.96 20.76
CA GLY A 428 -17.17 3.87 21.32
C GLY A 428 -15.78 3.63 20.73
N VAL A 429 -15.02 4.69 20.46
CA VAL A 429 -13.68 4.63 19.85
C VAL A 429 -12.74 3.67 20.59
N GLY A 430 -12.79 3.66 21.92
CA GLY A 430 -11.99 2.73 22.73
C GLY A 430 -12.35 1.26 22.52
N THR A 431 -13.64 0.93 22.41
CA THR A 431 -14.09 -0.44 22.13
C THR A 431 -13.67 -0.88 20.73
N VAL A 432 -13.80 0.02 19.75
CA VAL A 432 -13.38 -0.22 18.37
C VAL A 432 -11.88 -0.47 18.29
N ALA A 433 -11.07 0.39 18.89
CA ALA A 433 -9.61 0.28 18.88
C ALA A 433 -9.08 -0.98 19.58
N ASN A 434 -9.82 -1.52 20.57
CA ASN A 434 -9.47 -2.77 21.26
C ASN A 434 -10.05 -4.03 20.58
N SER A 435 -10.84 -3.89 19.52
CA SER A 435 -11.27 -5.05 18.73
C SER A 435 -10.08 -5.64 17.97
N GLU A 436 -9.99 -6.96 17.87
CA GLU A 436 -8.86 -7.64 17.22
C GLU A 436 -8.63 -7.13 15.79
N LEU A 437 -9.72 -6.95 15.03
CA LEU A 437 -9.69 -6.45 13.65
C LEU A 437 -8.98 -5.09 13.54
N VAL A 438 -9.28 -4.16 14.43
CA VAL A 438 -8.64 -2.83 14.43
C VAL A 438 -7.25 -2.86 15.08
N ALA A 439 -7.10 -3.64 16.16
CA ALA A 439 -5.83 -3.79 16.86
C ALA A 439 -4.75 -4.38 15.95
N GLU A 440 -5.12 -5.33 15.08
CA GLU A 440 -4.26 -5.89 14.04
C GLU A 440 -3.70 -4.81 13.10
N GLU A 441 -4.56 -3.94 12.56
CA GLU A 441 -4.15 -2.83 11.69
C GLU A 441 -3.30 -1.79 12.42
N ILE A 442 -3.63 -1.50 13.69
CA ILE A 442 -2.83 -0.59 14.53
C ILE A 442 -1.43 -1.18 14.75
N VAL A 443 -1.32 -2.45 15.13
CA VAL A 443 -0.03 -3.11 15.35
C VAL A 443 0.77 -3.14 14.04
N ARG A 444 0.16 -3.52 12.92
CA ARG A 444 0.80 -3.50 11.59
C ARG A 444 1.34 -2.12 11.24
N THR A 445 0.52 -1.09 11.41
CA THR A 445 0.87 0.30 11.07
C THR A 445 1.98 0.84 11.98
N LEU A 446 1.88 0.61 13.30
CA LEU A 446 2.86 1.10 14.26
C LEU A 446 4.20 0.37 14.16
N VAL A 447 4.19 -0.97 14.06
CA VAL A 447 5.42 -1.76 13.89
C VAL A 447 6.12 -1.39 12.59
N GLY A 448 5.39 -1.30 11.48
CA GLY A 448 5.94 -0.86 10.20
C GLY A 448 6.53 0.56 10.27
N SER A 449 5.81 1.49 10.91
CA SER A 449 6.28 2.87 11.09
C SER A 449 7.51 2.98 12.00
N ILE A 450 7.61 2.19 13.07
CA ILE A 450 8.81 2.14 13.92
C ILE A 450 10.01 1.63 13.11
N GLY A 451 9.82 0.57 12.32
CA GLY A 451 10.85 0.04 11.43
C GLY A 451 11.34 1.06 10.41
N LEU A 452 10.40 1.84 9.85
CA LEU A 452 10.68 2.95 8.94
C LEU A 452 11.47 4.09 9.60
N VAL A 453 11.02 4.55 10.78
CA VAL A 453 11.68 5.60 11.56
C VAL A 453 13.10 5.18 11.94
N ALA A 454 13.30 3.91 12.30
CA ALA A 454 14.61 3.35 12.61
C ALA A 454 15.50 3.16 11.37
N SER A 455 14.90 2.92 10.20
CA SER A 455 15.62 2.73 8.92
C SER A 455 16.47 3.93 8.55
N VAL A 456 15.94 5.14 8.75
CA VAL A 456 16.64 6.38 8.41
C VAL A 456 17.96 6.55 9.17
N PRO A 457 18.01 6.53 10.51
CA PRO A 457 19.27 6.68 11.23
C PRO A 457 20.23 5.52 11.00
N VAL A 458 19.73 4.29 10.91
CA VAL A 458 20.58 3.11 10.63
C VAL A 458 21.24 3.25 9.26
N THR A 459 20.46 3.50 8.22
CA THR A 459 20.96 3.62 6.84
C THR A 459 21.87 4.82 6.68
N THR A 460 21.52 5.96 7.31
CA THR A 460 22.36 7.17 7.27
C THR A 460 23.71 6.92 7.94
N ALA A 461 23.73 6.22 9.08
CA ALA A 461 24.97 5.87 9.77
C ALA A 461 25.84 4.95 8.91
N LEU A 462 25.26 3.88 8.34
CA LEU A 462 25.96 2.97 7.45
C LEU A 462 26.52 3.70 6.23
N ALA A 463 25.71 4.53 5.56
CA ALA A 463 26.13 5.30 4.39
C ALA A 463 27.26 6.27 4.73
N ALA A 464 27.14 7.01 5.84
CA ALA A 464 28.14 7.98 6.26
C ALA A 464 29.48 7.31 6.60
N LEU A 465 29.46 6.14 7.27
CA LEU A 465 30.67 5.37 7.58
C LEU A 465 31.33 4.81 6.32
N VAL A 466 30.53 4.23 5.42
CA VAL A 466 31.01 3.61 4.17
C VAL A 466 31.61 4.65 3.25
N VAL A 467 30.92 5.75 2.99
CA VAL A 467 31.41 6.77 2.05
C VAL A 467 32.62 7.55 2.60
N SER A 468 32.68 7.78 3.92
CA SER A 468 33.80 8.51 4.53
C SER A 468 35.07 7.68 4.72
N ALA A 469 34.95 6.35 4.73
CA ALA A 469 36.10 5.44 4.78
C ALA A 469 36.90 5.44 3.47
N ASP A 470 36.39 6.06 2.41
CA ASP A 470 37.03 6.15 1.10
C ASP A 470 37.94 7.39 0.93
N ARG A 471 38.30 8.04 2.03
CA ARG A 471 39.18 9.21 2.00
C ARG A 471 40.56 8.84 1.45
N PRO A 472 41.05 9.54 0.40
CA PRO A 472 42.47 9.55 0.09
C PRO A 472 43.21 10.02 1.34
N ALA A 473 44.23 9.28 1.78
CA ALA A 473 45.14 9.79 2.80
C ALA A 473 45.63 11.17 2.35
N PRO A 474 45.72 12.17 3.26
CA PRO A 474 46.39 13.41 2.94
C PRO A 474 47.78 13.07 2.41
N ALA A 475 48.19 13.67 1.30
CA ALA A 475 49.56 13.57 0.81
C ALA A 475 50.52 14.21 1.82
N GLU A 476 50.85 13.50 2.90
CA GLU A 476 52.00 13.78 3.74
C GLU A 476 53.25 13.41 2.94
N GLY A 477 53.78 14.36 2.17
CA GLY A 477 55.03 14.13 1.45
C GLY A 477 55.34 15.05 0.29
N ALA A 478 54.99 16.34 0.34
CA ALA A 478 55.45 17.29 -0.69
C ALA A 478 55.64 18.72 -0.15
N ALA A 479 56.43 18.88 0.93
CA ALA A 479 57.09 20.16 1.24
C ALA A 479 58.21 19.98 2.28
N ALA A 480 59.14 19.05 2.04
CA ALA A 480 60.43 19.02 2.71
C ALA A 480 61.53 18.96 1.64
N GLY A 481 62.15 20.11 1.38
CA GLY A 481 63.14 20.33 0.31
C GLY A 481 62.64 21.48 -0.58
N THR A 482 63.10 22.72 -0.42
CA THR A 482 64.50 23.11 -0.63
C THR A 482 64.78 24.37 0.19
N ARG A 483 65.64 24.29 1.21
CA ARG A 483 66.28 25.47 1.78
C ARG A 483 67.41 25.88 0.83
N THR A 484 67.18 26.92 0.04
CA THR A 484 68.25 27.59 -0.71
C THR A 484 69.03 28.48 0.27
N PRO A 485 70.36 28.34 0.41
CA PRO A 485 71.14 29.27 1.23
C PRO A 485 71.35 30.55 0.42
N ALA A 486 70.74 31.67 0.86
CA ALA A 486 71.03 32.97 0.30
C ALA A 486 72.45 33.41 0.71
N ARG A 487 73.35 33.35 -0.27
CA ARG A 487 74.73 33.83 -0.25
C ARG A 487 74.78 35.31 0.13
N GLY A 488 75.65 35.66 1.09
CA GLY A 488 75.90 37.03 1.50
C GLY A 488 76.46 37.90 0.38
N GLY A 489 75.77 39.00 0.08
CA GLY A 489 76.24 40.08 -0.77
C GLY A 489 76.67 41.29 0.06
N ARG A 490 77.98 41.50 0.20
CA ARG A 490 78.58 42.74 0.72
C ARG A 490 78.27 43.90 -0.23
N GLY A 491 77.39 44.82 0.17
CA GLY A 491 77.19 46.12 -0.49
C GLY A 491 78.00 47.22 0.19
N ARG A 492 79.10 47.65 -0.43
CA ARG A 492 79.91 48.82 -0.05
C ARG A 492 79.19 50.12 -0.45
N ARG A 493 78.93 50.98 0.54
CA ARG A 493 79.22 52.43 0.62
C ARG A 493 79.28 53.23 -0.70
N ARG A 494 78.41 54.24 -0.85
CA ARG A 494 78.83 55.61 -1.22
C ARG A 494 77.79 56.67 -0.83
N LYS A 495 78.28 57.68 -0.10
CA LYS A 495 77.64 58.99 0.16
C LYS A 495 77.56 59.78 -1.16
N ARG A 496 76.49 60.55 -1.32
CA ARG A 496 76.61 62.00 -1.52
C ARG A 496 75.39 62.70 -0.94
#